data_AF-A0A7S1FJD1-F1
#
_entry.id   AF-A0A7S1FJD1-F1
#
_cell.length_a   1.000
_cell.length_b   1.000
_cell.length_c   1.000
_cell.angle_alpha   90.00
_cell.angle_beta   90.00
_cell.angle_gamma   90.00
#
_symmetry.space_group_name_H-M   'P 1'
#
loop_
_entity.id
_entity.type
_entity.pdbx_description
1 polymer ?
#
loop_
_entity_poly.entity_id
_entity_poly.type
_entity_poly.pdbx_seq_one_letter_code
_entity_poly.pdbx_strand_id
1 'polypeptide(L)'
;MIGRSAFLFLALVNLSLTGVGAVQVRNKVNPIRRVVNLLQEMAKKIAEEGEQEAALYKNFECYCRTTSKELKTNAEEGTARITESTSKIQAGESILVELKTVIEVSQVSRKEAKQALASAGALDGKGASAFDAESSDLAANIDALTRAIAALEKGVSGSSFLQSHIGSAIRKVAMSSEKVSDSDRSTLLSFLSSGDRQGYAPQSGEIIGILKQLKDEMSEDLAAAQKEEEDRKANHAGLIAAKEEEIATLT
;
A
#
# COMPACT_ATOMS: atom_id res chain seq x y z
N MET A 1 -0.04 -28.51 -61.00
CA MET A 1 1.00 -28.48 -62.05
C MET A 1 2.03 -29.56 -61.73
N ILE A 2 1.88 -30.73 -62.33
CA ILE A 2 2.78 -31.88 -62.20
C ILE A 2 2.99 -32.36 -63.64
N GLY A 3 4.19 -32.18 -64.17
CA GLY A 3 4.54 -32.57 -65.54
C GLY A 3 4.84 -34.07 -65.61
N ARG A 4 3.91 -34.82 -66.23
CA ARG A 4 4.11 -36.19 -66.72
C ARG A 4 4.21 -36.12 -68.24
N SER A 5 5.23 -36.70 -68.83
CA SER A 5 5.19 -37.23 -70.21
C SER A 5 6.34 -38.22 -70.40
N ALA A 6 6.00 -39.49 -70.18
CA ALA A 6 6.78 -40.66 -70.54
C ALA A 6 6.28 -41.17 -71.89
N PHE A 7 7.18 -41.52 -72.80
CA PHE A 7 7.00 -42.34 -74.01
C PHE A 7 8.40 -42.41 -74.68
N LEU A 8 8.91 -43.49 -75.27
CA LEU A 8 8.32 -44.72 -75.78
C LEU A 8 9.47 -45.74 -75.97
N PHE A 9 9.17 -47.02 -75.78
CA PHE A 9 10.04 -48.19 -75.84
C PHE A 9 9.84 -48.94 -77.18
N LEU A 10 10.76 -49.84 -77.53
CA LEU A 10 10.71 -50.92 -78.57
C LEU A 10 10.91 -50.51 -80.05
N ALA A 11 11.98 -50.97 -80.73
CA ALA A 11 12.22 -52.30 -81.36
C ALA A 11 12.04 -52.19 -82.89
N LEU A 12 12.62 -52.95 -83.83
CA LEU A 12 13.50 -54.13 -83.94
C LEU A 12 13.82 -54.28 -85.46
N VAL A 13 14.93 -54.95 -85.82
CA VAL A 13 15.14 -55.80 -87.04
C VAL A 13 15.31 -55.11 -88.40
N ASN A 14 16.08 -55.58 -89.41
CA ASN A 14 17.29 -56.40 -89.66
C ASN A 14 17.35 -56.58 -91.22
N LEU A 15 18.43 -57.16 -91.78
CA LEU A 15 18.58 -57.72 -93.17
C LEU A 15 19.09 -56.71 -94.25
N SER A 16 20.10 -56.93 -95.12
CA SER A 16 20.98 -58.03 -95.58
C SER A 16 22.05 -57.45 -96.55
N LEU A 17 23.35 -57.75 -96.44
CA LEU A 17 24.18 -58.74 -97.18
C LEU A 17 24.94 -58.23 -98.45
N THR A 18 26.20 -58.72 -98.60
CA THR A 18 27.21 -58.65 -99.70
C THR A 18 28.21 -57.48 -99.61
N GLY A 19 29.55 -57.64 -99.69
CA GLY A 19 30.46 -58.77 -99.81
C GLY A 19 31.92 -58.27 -99.96
N VAL A 20 32.90 -59.14 -99.67
CA VAL A 20 34.32 -59.14 -100.09
C VAL A 20 35.33 -58.26 -99.31
N GLY A 21 36.39 -58.90 -98.79
CA GLY A 21 37.75 -58.39 -98.97
C GLY A 21 38.59 -58.02 -97.75
N ALA A 22 39.24 -59.03 -97.17
CA ALA A 22 40.62 -59.01 -96.72
C ALA A 22 41.02 -58.32 -95.39
N VAL A 23 41.96 -59.04 -94.75
CA VAL A 23 42.85 -58.68 -93.66
C VAL A 23 42.19 -58.57 -92.29
N GLN A 24 42.23 -59.73 -91.61
CA GLN A 24 42.50 -59.84 -90.18
C GLN A 24 43.67 -58.93 -89.79
N VAL A 25 43.44 -57.63 -89.62
CA VAL A 25 44.22 -56.86 -88.65
C VAL A 25 43.64 -57.29 -87.32
N ARG A 26 44.17 -58.42 -86.82
CA ARG A 26 44.31 -58.60 -85.38
C ARG A 26 45.06 -57.34 -84.93
N ASN A 27 44.32 -56.30 -84.58
CA ASN A 27 44.70 -55.44 -83.49
C ASN A 27 44.68 -56.38 -82.29
N LYS A 28 45.76 -57.16 -82.17
CA LYS A 28 46.34 -57.49 -80.88
C LYS A 28 46.58 -56.11 -80.27
N VAL A 29 45.55 -55.52 -79.68
CA VAL A 29 45.77 -54.69 -78.52
C VAL A 29 46.52 -55.63 -77.63
N ASN A 30 47.85 -55.43 -77.59
CA ASN A 30 48.74 -56.33 -76.90
C ASN A 30 48.12 -56.50 -75.51
N PRO A 31 47.81 -57.73 -75.04
CA PRO A 31 47.12 -57.93 -73.77
C PRO A 31 47.81 -57.15 -72.64
N ILE A 32 49.13 -57.01 -72.75
CA ILE A 32 49.99 -56.16 -71.94
C ILE A 32 49.56 -54.67 -71.96
N ARG A 33 49.22 -54.09 -73.11
CA ARG A 33 48.77 -52.68 -73.26
C ARG A 33 47.39 -52.43 -72.64
N ARG A 34 46.48 -53.42 -72.66
CA ARG A 34 45.19 -53.32 -71.93
C ARG A 34 45.39 -53.36 -70.42
N VAL A 35 46.26 -54.24 -69.94
CA VAL A 35 46.63 -54.31 -68.51
C VAL A 35 47.34 -53.04 -68.08
N VAL A 36 48.26 -52.48 -68.89
CA VAL A 36 48.94 -51.21 -68.59
C VAL A 36 47.95 -50.03 -68.60
N ASN A 37 47.02 -49.95 -69.55
CA ASN A 37 45.99 -48.90 -69.54
C ASN A 37 45.03 -49.02 -68.35
N LEU A 38 44.62 -50.24 -67.98
CA LEU A 38 43.81 -50.47 -66.78
C LEU A 38 44.58 -50.07 -65.51
N LEU A 39 45.86 -50.44 -65.40
CA LEU A 39 46.72 -50.03 -64.28
C LEU A 39 46.95 -48.51 -64.25
N GLN A 40 47.05 -47.84 -65.41
CA GLN A 40 47.14 -46.38 -65.51
C GLN A 40 45.82 -45.68 -65.12
N GLU A 41 44.66 -46.22 -65.53
CA GLU A 41 43.35 -45.72 -65.14
C GLU A 41 43.07 -45.96 -63.65
N MET A 42 43.48 -47.10 -63.10
CA MET A 42 43.43 -47.38 -61.66
C MET A 42 44.36 -46.44 -60.89
N ALA A 43 45.59 -46.21 -61.38
CA ALA A 43 46.50 -45.23 -60.76
C ALA A 43 45.92 -43.81 -60.78
N LYS A 44 45.23 -43.42 -61.85
CA LYS A 44 44.56 -42.12 -61.94
C LYS A 44 43.36 -42.02 -61.01
N LYS A 45 42.52 -43.06 -60.92
CA LYS A 45 41.40 -43.13 -59.97
C LYS A 45 41.87 -43.11 -58.53
N ILE A 46 42.94 -43.83 -58.19
CA ILE A 46 43.56 -43.80 -56.85
C ILE A 46 44.06 -42.39 -56.52
N ALA A 47 44.62 -41.66 -57.49
CA ALA A 47 45.03 -40.27 -57.29
C ALA A 47 43.83 -39.32 -57.09
N GLU A 48 42.77 -39.44 -57.91
CA GLU A 48 41.54 -38.65 -57.79
C GLU A 48 40.77 -38.97 -56.48
N GLU A 49 40.69 -40.23 -56.08
CA GLU A 49 40.13 -40.69 -54.80
C GLU A 49 40.95 -40.17 -53.62
N GLY A 50 42.29 -40.17 -53.72
CA GLY A 50 43.18 -39.60 -52.71
C GLY A 50 43.00 -38.09 -52.50
N GLU A 51 42.79 -37.32 -53.57
CA GLU A 51 42.46 -35.89 -53.48
C GLU A 51 41.07 -35.66 -52.87
N GLN A 52 40.09 -36.48 -53.23
CA GLN A 52 38.73 -36.40 -52.67
C GLN A 52 38.71 -36.77 -51.18
N GLU A 53 39.40 -37.82 -50.77
CA GLU A 53 39.54 -38.21 -49.36
C GLU A 53 40.28 -37.14 -48.56
N ALA A 54 41.35 -36.55 -49.11
CA ALA A 54 42.06 -35.45 -48.46
C ALA A 54 41.18 -34.21 -48.27
N ALA A 55 40.35 -33.86 -49.27
CA ALA A 55 39.40 -32.76 -49.17
C ALA A 55 38.28 -33.03 -48.16
N LEU A 56 37.70 -34.24 -48.16
CA LEU A 56 36.69 -34.66 -47.20
C LEU A 56 37.24 -34.69 -45.77
N TYR A 57 38.47 -35.19 -45.58
CA TYR A 57 39.14 -35.21 -44.29
C TYR A 57 39.36 -33.79 -43.75
N LYS A 58 39.85 -32.87 -44.60
CA LYS A 58 40.03 -31.46 -44.21
C LYS A 58 38.72 -30.76 -43.85
N ASN A 59 37.64 -31.03 -44.59
CA ASN A 59 36.31 -30.51 -44.28
C ASN A 59 35.77 -31.07 -42.96
N PHE A 60 35.95 -32.37 -42.72
CA PHE A 60 35.57 -33.02 -41.47
C PHE A 60 36.37 -32.47 -40.29
N GLU A 61 37.68 -32.27 -40.43
CA GLU A 61 38.52 -31.65 -39.40
C GLU A 61 38.05 -30.23 -39.09
N CYS A 62 37.78 -29.42 -40.11
CA CYS A 62 37.26 -28.06 -39.95
C CYS A 62 35.90 -28.04 -39.23
N TYR A 63 35.00 -28.96 -39.60
CA TYR A 63 33.72 -29.15 -38.93
C TYR A 63 33.89 -29.54 -37.46
N CYS A 64 34.72 -30.54 -37.16
CA CYS A 64 34.99 -30.96 -35.79
C CYS A 64 35.59 -29.82 -34.96
N ARG A 65 36.55 -29.05 -35.49
CA ARG A 65 37.16 -27.91 -34.78
C ARG A 65 36.16 -26.78 -34.53
N THR A 66 35.35 -26.44 -35.53
CA THR A 66 34.37 -25.34 -35.41
C THR A 66 33.26 -25.72 -34.45
N THR A 67 32.63 -26.88 -34.65
CA THR A 67 31.55 -27.38 -33.79
C THR A 67 32.04 -27.61 -32.36
N SER A 68 33.25 -28.15 -32.17
CA SER A 68 33.82 -28.32 -30.82
C SER A 68 34.01 -26.97 -30.12
N LYS A 69 34.45 -25.94 -30.85
CA LYS A 69 34.60 -24.58 -30.31
C LYS A 69 33.24 -23.97 -29.96
N GLU A 70 32.27 -24.02 -30.86
CA GLU A 70 30.92 -23.50 -30.63
C GLU A 70 30.23 -24.21 -29.47
N LEU A 71 30.33 -25.54 -29.38
CA LEU A 71 29.76 -26.31 -28.28
C LEU A 71 30.39 -25.90 -26.94
N LYS A 72 31.71 -25.67 -26.91
CA LYS A 72 32.41 -25.19 -25.71
C LYS A 72 31.95 -23.79 -25.32
N THR A 73 31.87 -22.85 -26.26
CA THR A 73 31.39 -21.49 -26.00
C THR A 73 29.94 -21.50 -25.50
N ASN A 74 29.06 -22.28 -26.13
CA ASN A 74 27.66 -22.42 -25.69
C ASN A 74 27.55 -23.05 -24.29
N ALA A 75 28.43 -23.99 -23.94
CA ALA A 75 28.47 -24.59 -22.60
C ALA A 75 28.94 -23.59 -21.53
N GLU A 76 29.94 -22.77 -21.85
CA GLU A 76 30.45 -21.70 -20.98
C GLU A 76 29.39 -20.61 -20.79
N GLU A 77 28.76 -20.12 -21.86
CA GLU A 77 27.66 -19.16 -21.81
C GLU A 77 26.45 -19.72 -21.06
N GLY A 78 26.10 -20.98 -21.31
CA GLY A 78 25.00 -21.68 -20.62
C GLY A 78 25.26 -21.77 -19.12
N THR A 79 26.49 -22.12 -18.72
CA THR A 79 26.89 -22.18 -17.31
C THR A 79 26.85 -20.79 -16.66
N ALA A 80 27.34 -19.76 -17.34
CA ALA A 80 27.27 -18.38 -16.86
C ALA A 80 25.83 -17.92 -16.66
N ARG A 81 24.93 -18.21 -17.61
CA ARG A 81 23.49 -17.90 -17.51
C ARG A 81 22.81 -18.67 -16.38
N ILE A 82 23.17 -19.93 -16.16
CA ILE A 82 22.67 -20.73 -15.02
C ILE A 82 23.07 -20.05 -13.71
N THR A 83 24.34 -19.70 -13.53
CA THR A 83 24.82 -19.02 -12.32
C THR A 83 24.10 -17.69 -12.09
N GLU A 84 23.98 -16.86 -13.13
CA GLU A 84 23.26 -15.58 -13.05
C GLU A 84 21.77 -15.78 -12.65
N SER A 85 21.10 -16.76 -13.27
CA SER A 85 19.70 -17.07 -12.99
C SER A 85 19.51 -17.59 -11.57
N THR A 86 20.41 -18.44 -11.08
CA THR A 86 20.40 -18.93 -9.70
C THR A 86 20.55 -17.78 -8.71
N SER A 87 21.48 -16.84 -8.93
CA SER A 87 21.63 -15.66 -8.08
C SER A 87 20.37 -14.77 -8.08
N LYS A 88 19.75 -14.57 -9.26
CA LYS A 88 18.48 -13.81 -9.36
C LYS A 88 17.32 -14.51 -8.64
N ILE A 89 17.23 -15.84 -8.73
CA ILE A 89 16.21 -16.63 -8.01
C ILE A 89 16.39 -16.46 -6.50
N GLN A 90 17.62 -16.61 -5.98
CA GLN A 90 17.90 -16.45 -4.56
C GLN A 90 17.57 -15.04 -4.06
N ALA A 91 17.92 -14.01 -4.83
CA ALA A 91 17.54 -12.63 -4.52
C ALA A 91 16.01 -12.45 -4.52
N GLY A 92 15.32 -13.02 -5.52
CA GLY A 92 13.86 -12.99 -5.61
C GLY A 92 13.16 -13.72 -4.46
N GLU A 93 13.69 -14.87 -4.03
CA GLU A 93 13.19 -15.62 -2.86
C GLU A 93 13.35 -14.81 -1.57
N SER A 94 14.48 -14.14 -1.38
CA SER A 94 14.70 -13.25 -0.23
C SER A 94 13.68 -12.10 -0.22
N ILE A 95 13.49 -11.43 -1.37
CA ILE A 95 12.52 -10.34 -1.52
C ILE A 95 11.09 -10.86 -1.27
N LEU A 96 10.76 -12.06 -1.74
CA LEU A 96 9.45 -12.66 -1.53
C LEU A 96 9.17 -12.91 -0.04
N VAL A 97 10.15 -13.43 0.70
CA VAL A 97 10.02 -13.61 2.16
C VAL A 97 9.84 -12.26 2.85
N GLU A 98 10.64 -11.27 2.50
CA GLU A 98 10.52 -9.91 3.05
C GLU A 98 9.14 -9.29 2.76
N LEU A 99 8.66 -9.35 1.52
CA LEU A 99 7.33 -8.84 1.13
C LEU A 99 6.20 -9.55 1.89
N LYS A 100 6.30 -10.87 2.10
CA LYS A 100 5.30 -11.60 2.90
C LYS A 100 5.25 -11.08 4.33
N THR A 101 6.40 -10.90 4.97
CA THR A 101 6.47 -10.33 6.32
C THR A 101 5.92 -8.91 6.35
N VAL A 102 6.27 -8.06 5.38
CA VAL A 102 5.76 -6.69 5.28
C VAL A 102 4.23 -6.68 5.11
N ILE A 103 3.67 -7.59 4.31
CA ILE A 103 2.21 -7.72 4.13
C ILE A 103 1.51 -8.10 5.43
N GLU A 104 2.04 -9.09 6.16
CA GLU A 104 1.46 -9.53 7.44
C GLU A 104 1.50 -8.41 8.48
N VAL A 105 2.63 -7.73 8.63
CA VAL A 105 2.78 -6.57 9.53
C VAL A 105 1.81 -5.46 9.13
N SER A 106 1.75 -5.11 7.84
CA SER A 106 0.86 -4.05 7.34
C SER A 106 -0.63 -4.39 7.55
N GLN A 107 -1.02 -5.67 7.47
CA GLN A 107 -2.37 -6.10 7.80
C GLN A 107 -2.71 -5.90 9.28
N VAL A 108 -1.79 -6.25 10.18
CA VAL A 108 -1.96 -6.05 11.63
C VAL A 108 -2.04 -4.56 11.95
N SER A 109 -1.09 -3.76 11.48
CA SER A 109 -1.05 -2.32 11.73
C SER A 109 -2.32 -1.61 11.22
N ARG A 110 -2.86 -1.99 10.04
CA ARG A 110 -4.14 -1.46 9.56
C ARG A 110 -5.32 -1.80 10.48
N LYS A 111 -5.35 -3.02 11.00
CA LYS A 111 -6.41 -3.44 11.93
C LYS A 111 -6.34 -2.62 13.22
N GLU A 112 -5.15 -2.47 13.78
CA GLU A 112 -4.92 -1.69 14.99
C GLU A 112 -5.24 -0.20 14.78
N ALA A 113 -4.82 0.39 13.66
CA ALA A 113 -5.14 1.78 13.30
C ALA A 113 -6.66 2.01 13.19
N LYS A 114 -7.40 1.09 12.56
CA LYS A 114 -8.87 1.16 12.49
C LYS A 114 -9.54 1.02 13.86
N GLN A 115 -9.02 0.15 14.71
CA GLN A 115 -9.52 0.01 16.09
C GLN A 115 -9.24 1.27 16.93
N ALA A 116 -8.07 1.88 16.75
CA ALA A 116 -7.72 3.14 17.39
C ALA A 116 -8.64 4.27 16.93
N LEU A 117 -8.92 4.39 15.63
CA LEU A 117 -9.89 5.36 15.09
C LEU A 117 -11.29 5.19 15.68
N ALA A 118 -11.79 3.96 15.75
CA ALA A 118 -13.11 3.69 16.34
C ALA A 118 -13.15 4.05 17.84
N SER A 119 -12.07 3.74 18.57
CA SER A 119 -11.96 4.06 20.00
C SER A 119 -11.86 5.57 20.22
N ALA A 120 -11.07 6.28 19.39
CA ALA A 120 -10.95 7.73 19.41
C ALA A 120 -12.30 8.40 19.15
N GLY A 121 -13.03 7.97 18.11
CA GLY A 121 -14.37 8.51 17.82
C GLY A 121 -15.38 8.25 18.95
N ALA A 122 -15.31 7.11 19.63
CA ALA A 122 -16.16 6.82 20.78
C ALA A 122 -15.84 7.69 22.00
N LEU A 123 -14.55 7.96 22.26
CA LEU A 123 -14.12 8.87 23.32
C LEU A 123 -14.48 10.31 22.98
N ASP A 124 -14.32 10.72 21.72
CA ASP A 124 -14.66 12.05 21.25
C ASP A 124 -16.17 12.33 21.36
N GLY A 125 -17.01 11.36 21.00
CA GLY A 125 -18.46 11.47 21.19
C GLY A 125 -18.87 11.58 22.67
N LYS A 126 -18.19 10.86 23.57
CA LYS A 126 -18.42 10.99 25.02
C LYS A 126 -17.97 12.35 25.56
N GLY A 127 -16.81 12.83 25.11
CA GLY A 127 -16.29 14.15 25.48
C GLY A 127 -17.23 15.27 25.02
N ALA A 128 -17.71 15.21 23.77
CA ALA A 128 -18.64 16.19 23.22
C ALA A 128 -19.95 16.23 24.02
N SER A 129 -20.51 15.06 24.35
CA SER A 129 -21.73 14.98 25.15
C SER A 129 -21.55 15.50 26.58
N ALA A 130 -20.37 15.28 27.19
CA ALA A 130 -20.08 15.82 28.51
C ALA A 130 -19.94 17.35 28.48
N PHE A 131 -19.22 17.87 27.48
CA PHE A 131 -19.10 19.31 27.24
C PHE A 131 -20.46 19.98 26.98
N ASP A 132 -21.33 19.38 26.15
CA ASP A 132 -22.65 19.93 25.87
C ASP A 132 -23.50 20.03 27.13
N ALA A 133 -23.44 19.03 28.01
CA ALA A 133 -24.13 19.03 29.29
C ALA A 133 -23.56 20.12 30.23
N GLU A 134 -22.24 20.16 30.40
CA GLU A 134 -21.57 21.10 31.29
C GLU A 134 -21.72 22.56 30.82
N SER A 135 -21.50 22.83 29.54
CA SER A 135 -21.64 24.17 28.97
C SER A 135 -23.09 24.68 29.03
N SER A 136 -24.07 23.80 28.82
CA SER A 136 -25.49 24.13 29.00
C SER A 136 -25.82 24.46 30.46
N ASP A 137 -25.33 23.67 31.40
CA ASP A 137 -25.54 23.91 32.83
C ASP A 137 -24.87 25.21 33.29
N LEU A 138 -23.63 25.48 32.86
CA LEU A 138 -22.92 26.73 33.13
C LEU A 138 -23.68 27.93 32.54
N ALA A 139 -24.12 27.86 31.28
CA ALA A 139 -24.88 28.93 30.65
C ALA A 139 -26.20 29.23 31.39
N ALA A 140 -26.94 28.18 31.78
CA ALA A 140 -28.17 28.32 32.55
C ALA A 140 -27.93 28.95 33.93
N ASN A 141 -26.84 28.56 34.61
CA ASN A 141 -26.45 29.12 35.91
C ASN A 141 -26.03 30.58 35.78
N ILE A 142 -25.27 30.95 34.74
CA ILE A 142 -24.87 32.34 34.46
C ILE A 142 -26.09 33.24 34.18
N ASP A 143 -27.08 32.77 33.42
CA ASP A 143 -28.33 33.52 33.18
C ASP A 143 -29.11 33.69 34.49
N ALA A 144 -29.22 32.65 35.31
CA ALA A 144 -29.87 32.71 36.61
C ALA A 144 -29.18 33.72 37.55
N LEU A 145 -27.84 33.71 37.62
CA LEU A 145 -27.06 34.67 38.39
C LEU A 145 -27.23 36.10 37.85
N THR A 146 -27.24 36.28 36.53
CA THR A 146 -27.45 37.60 35.91
C THR A 146 -28.81 38.18 36.27
N ARG A 147 -29.87 37.38 36.23
CA ARG A 147 -31.22 37.80 36.63
C ARG A 147 -31.30 38.06 38.13
N ALA A 148 -30.63 37.26 38.95
CA ALA A 148 -30.54 37.45 40.39
C ALA A 148 -29.90 38.79 40.76
N ILE A 149 -28.73 39.08 40.18
CA ILE A 149 -28.00 40.33 40.40
C ILE A 149 -28.89 41.52 40.01
N ALA A 150 -29.51 41.47 38.82
CA ALA A 150 -30.37 42.56 38.34
C ALA A 150 -31.63 42.78 39.21
N ALA A 151 -32.21 41.72 39.78
CA ALA A 151 -33.35 41.83 40.70
C ALA A 151 -32.93 42.45 42.04
N LEU A 152 -31.80 42.02 42.59
CA LEU A 152 -31.25 42.56 43.85
C LEU A 152 -30.82 44.03 43.71
N GLU A 153 -30.22 44.42 42.58
CA GLU A 153 -29.86 45.81 42.28
C GLU A 153 -31.10 46.73 42.16
N LYS A 154 -32.24 46.18 41.72
CA LYS A 154 -33.53 46.89 41.68
C LYS A 154 -34.26 46.92 43.04
N GLY A 155 -33.64 46.40 44.10
CA GLY A 155 -34.23 46.34 45.44
C GLY A 155 -35.31 45.28 45.59
N VAL A 156 -35.38 44.30 44.67
CA VAL A 156 -36.29 43.16 44.80
C VAL A 156 -35.69 42.20 45.82
N SER A 157 -36.14 42.31 47.06
CA SER A 157 -35.72 41.47 48.19
C SER A 157 -36.95 40.94 48.94
N GLY A 158 -36.84 39.74 49.53
CA GLY A 158 -37.88 39.12 50.36
C GLY A 158 -38.45 37.81 49.81
N SER A 159 -39.52 37.34 50.43
CA SER A 159 -40.12 36.01 50.21
C SER A 159 -40.52 35.73 48.75
N SER A 160 -40.92 36.74 47.98
CA SER A 160 -41.20 36.59 46.54
C SER A 160 -39.96 36.27 45.69
N PHE A 161 -38.80 36.86 46.02
CA PHE A 161 -37.52 36.55 45.35
C PHE A 161 -37.03 35.14 45.74
N LEU A 162 -37.15 34.79 47.03
CA LEU A 162 -36.72 33.49 47.55
C LEU A 162 -37.55 32.32 47.02
N GLN A 163 -38.85 32.53 46.79
CA GLN A 163 -39.75 31.53 46.20
C GLN A 163 -39.69 31.50 44.67
N SER A 164 -39.03 32.47 44.03
CA SER A 164 -38.87 32.49 42.59
C SER A 164 -37.89 31.40 42.11
N HIS A 165 -38.00 31.04 40.84
CA HIS A 165 -37.03 30.16 40.17
C HIS A 165 -35.59 30.66 40.32
N ILE A 166 -35.38 31.97 40.39
CA ILE A 166 -34.08 32.60 40.58
C ILE A 166 -33.50 32.27 41.97
N GLY A 167 -34.28 32.41 43.04
CA GLY A 167 -33.85 32.05 44.40
C GLY A 167 -33.52 30.56 44.55
N SER A 168 -34.28 29.70 43.87
CA SER A 168 -34.00 28.26 43.83
C SER A 168 -32.73 27.89 43.07
N ALA A 169 -32.43 28.62 41.98
CA ALA A 169 -31.22 28.44 41.18
C ALA A 169 -29.97 28.87 41.96
N ILE A 170 -30.01 30.02 42.65
CA ILE A 170 -28.89 30.46 43.52
C ILE A 170 -28.63 29.44 44.61
N ARG A 171 -29.69 28.88 45.25
CA ARG A 171 -29.52 27.84 46.26
C ARG A 171 -28.83 26.60 45.69
N LYS A 172 -29.21 26.18 44.48
CA LYS A 172 -28.59 25.03 43.79
C LYS A 172 -27.11 25.32 43.52
N VAL A 173 -26.80 26.45 42.90
CA VAL A 173 -25.42 26.85 42.58
C VAL A 173 -24.57 26.99 43.84
N ALA A 174 -25.10 27.61 44.90
CA ALA A 174 -24.41 27.74 46.18
C ALA A 174 -24.18 26.40 46.90
N MET A 175 -24.92 25.35 46.55
CA MET A 175 -24.73 24.00 47.09
C MET A 175 -23.82 23.15 46.19
N SER A 176 -23.88 23.33 44.87
CA SER A 176 -23.17 22.49 43.90
C SER A 176 -21.83 23.04 43.44
N SER A 177 -21.59 24.35 43.53
CA SER A 177 -20.32 24.95 43.13
C SER A 177 -19.26 24.69 44.20
N GLU A 178 -18.13 24.10 43.82
CA GLU A 178 -16.95 23.97 44.69
C GLU A 178 -16.19 25.30 44.85
N LYS A 179 -16.41 26.27 43.94
CA LYS A 179 -15.71 27.56 43.95
C LYS A 179 -16.29 28.59 44.90
N VAL A 180 -17.49 28.33 45.43
CA VAL A 180 -18.06 29.16 46.50
C VAL A 180 -17.37 28.80 47.81
N SER A 181 -16.66 29.77 48.40
CA SER A 181 -16.01 29.61 49.70
C SER A 181 -17.03 29.23 50.79
N ASP A 182 -16.62 28.49 51.82
CA ASP A 182 -17.52 28.10 52.91
C ASP A 182 -18.14 29.32 53.62
N SER A 183 -17.39 30.42 53.67
CA SER A 183 -17.87 31.70 54.19
C SER A 183 -18.98 32.28 53.30
N ASP A 184 -18.75 32.38 51.99
CA ASP A 184 -19.72 32.91 51.05
C ASP A 184 -20.96 32.01 50.94
N ARG A 185 -20.78 30.70 51.03
CA ARG A 185 -21.86 29.71 51.07
C ARG A 185 -22.73 29.93 52.30
N SER A 186 -22.14 30.11 53.48
CA SER A 186 -22.86 30.41 54.72
C SER A 186 -23.63 31.74 54.60
N THR A 187 -23.01 32.78 54.03
CA THR A 187 -23.63 34.09 53.81
C THR A 187 -24.79 34.01 52.80
N LEU A 188 -24.65 33.26 51.71
CA LEU A 188 -25.72 33.03 50.74
C LEU A 188 -26.87 32.19 51.32
N LEU A 189 -26.57 31.13 52.06
CA LEU A 189 -27.59 30.26 52.67
C LEU A 189 -28.33 30.97 53.81
N SER A 190 -27.64 31.78 54.61
CA SER A 190 -28.27 32.61 55.65
C SER A 190 -29.19 33.66 55.03
N PHE A 191 -28.79 34.30 53.93
CA PHE A 191 -29.65 35.17 53.14
C PHE A 191 -30.89 34.43 52.59
N LEU A 192 -30.69 33.23 52.03
CA LEU A 192 -31.77 32.42 51.45
C LEU A 192 -32.71 31.78 52.48
N SER A 193 -32.35 31.76 53.76
CA SER A 193 -33.13 31.16 54.86
C SER A 193 -33.77 32.21 55.79
N SER A 194 -33.30 33.46 55.77
CA SER A 194 -33.79 34.54 56.65
C SER A 194 -35.12 35.18 56.21
N GLY A 195 -35.97 34.42 55.52
CA GLY A 195 -37.06 34.87 54.64
C GLY A 195 -38.18 35.74 55.20
N ASP A 196 -38.10 36.32 56.40
CA ASP A 196 -39.14 37.23 56.95
C ASP A 196 -38.71 38.14 58.11
N ARG A 197 -37.40 38.42 58.33
CA ARG A 197 -37.01 39.38 59.37
C ARG A 197 -37.10 40.82 58.86
N GLN A 198 -38.28 41.43 59.06
CA GLN A 198 -38.57 42.86 58.92
C GLN A 198 -37.41 43.70 59.50
N GLY A 199 -36.58 44.26 58.63
CA GLY A 199 -35.46 45.13 59.00
C GLY A 199 -34.07 44.70 58.51
N TYR A 200 -33.90 43.50 57.94
CA TYR A 200 -32.60 43.04 57.43
C TYR A 200 -32.30 43.55 56.00
N ALA A 201 -32.19 44.87 55.86
CA ALA A 201 -31.83 45.54 54.60
C ALA A 201 -30.37 46.08 54.46
N PRO A 202 -29.37 45.79 55.33
CA PRO A 202 -28.00 46.31 55.10
C PRO A 202 -27.03 45.36 54.38
N GLN A 203 -27.38 44.10 54.06
CA GLN A 203 -26.43 43.12 53.49
C GLN A 203 -26.56 42.82 51.99
N SER A 204 -27.46 43.49 51.27
CA SER A 204 -27.69 43.22 49.83
C SER A 204 -26.44 43.52 48.97
N GLY A 205 -25.64 44.52 49.32
CA GLY A 205 -24.42 44.87 48.58
C GLY A 205 -23.34 43.79 48.64
N GLU A 206 -23.16 43.15 49.80
CA GLU A 206 -22.22 42.03 49.99
C GLU A 206 -22.68 40.80 49.19
N ILE A 207 -23.96 40.45 49.25
CA ILE A 207 -24.55 39.35 48.47
C ILE A 207 -24.43 39.61 46.96
N ILE A 208 -24.68 40.83 46.50
CA ILE A 208 -24.49 41.20 45.08
C ILE A 208 -23.02 41.04 44.68
N GLY A 209 -22.07 41.42 45.54
CA GLY A 209 -20.64 41.23 45.32
C GLY A 209 -20.28 39.76 45.13
N ILE A 210 -20.72 38.90 46.05
CA ILE A 210 -20.51 37.44 45.98
C ILE A 210 -21.11 36.86 44.69
N LEU A 211 -22.35 37.24 44.34
CA LEU A 211 -23.01 36.74 43.13
C LEU A 211 -22.34 37.21 41.84
N LYS A 212 -21.80 38.43 41.82
CA LYS A 212 -21.02 38.95 40.68
C LYS A 212 -19.72 38.18 40.52
N GLN A 213 -18.96 37.99 41.60
CA GLN A 213 -17.73 37.20 41.56
C GLN A 213 -18.01 35.77 41.07
N LEU A 214 -19.04 35.12 41.61
CA LEU A 214 -19.42 33.77 41.21
C LEU A 214 -19.85 33.69 39.73
N LYS A 215 -20.55 34.72 39.23
CA LYS A 215 -20.90 34.82 37.81
C LYS A 215 -19.65 34.97 36.94
N ASP A 216 -18.71 35.80 37.35
CA ASP A 216 -17.48 36.05 36.59
C ASP A 216 -16.64 34.77 36.53
N GLU A 217 -16.46 34.07 37.66
CA GLU A 217 -15.78 32.77 37.72
C GLU A 217 -16.46 31.71 36.84
N MET A 218 -17.80 31.58 36.89
CA MET A 218 -18.52 30.64 36.02
C MET A 218 -18.42 31.02 34.53
N SER A 219 -18.33 32.31 34.21
CA SER A 219 -18.14 32.79 32.85
C SER A 219 -16.74 32.48 32.33
N GLU A 220 -15.73 32.59 33.19
CA GLU A 220 -14.36 32.14 32.92
C GLU A 220 -14.31 30.63 32.71
N ASP A 221 -14.96 29.84 33.56
CA ASP A 221 -15.03 28.38 33.44
C ASP A 221 -15.73 27.96 32.12
N LEU A 222 -16.81 28.64 31.73
CA LEU A 222 -17.48 28.38 30.44
C LEU A 222 -16.56 28.70 29.25
N ALA A 223 -15.84 29.82 29.29
CA ALA A 223 -14.90 30.19 28.25
C ALA A 223 -13.71 29.23 28.18
N ALA A 224 -13.22 28.77 29.32
CA ALA A 224 -12.17 27.75 29.41
C ALA A 224 -12.63 26.42 28.83
N ALA A 225 -13.83 25.96 29.19
CA ALA A 225 -14.43 24.73 28.66
C ALA A 225 -14.63 24.82 27.14
N GLN A 226 -15.10 25.96 26.62
CA GLN A 226 -15.25 26.17 25.17
C GLN A 226 -13.92 26.08 24.44
N LYS A 227 -12.87 26.68 25.00
CA LYS A 227 -11.53 26.61 24.43
C LYS A 227 -10.96 25.19 24.46
N GLU A 228 -11.11 24.49 25.59
CA GLU A 228 -10.69 23.10 25.72
C GLU A 228 -11.42 22.20 24.71
N GLU A 229 -12.71 22.45 24.46
CA GLU A 229 -13.50 21.74 23.46
C GLU A 229 -13.00 22.00 22.02
N GLU A 230 -12.64 23.24 21.69
CA GLU A 230 -12.04 23.58 20.39
C GLU A 230 -10.69 22.89 20.21
N ASP A 231 -9.82 22.93 21.22
CA ASP A 231 -8.52 22.25 21.22
C ASP A 231 -8.69 20.73 21.11
N ARG A 232 -9.66 20.15 21.81
CA ARG A 232 -10.01 18.73 21.74
C ARG A 232 -10.46 18.34 20.34
N LYS A 233 -11.37 19.11 19.72
CA LYS A 233 -11.82 18.90 18.33
C LYS A 233 -10.68 18.99 17.34
N ALA A 234 -9.79 19.97 17.49
CA ALA A 234 -8.63 20.14 16.62
C ALA A 234 -7.66 18.96 16.76
N ASN A 235 -7.34 18.54 17.99
CA ASN A 235 -6.49 17.40 18.26
C ASN A 235 -7.08 16.09 17.72
N HIS A 236 -8.39 15.88 17.90
CA HIS A 236 -9.08 14.71 17.36
C HIS A 236 -9.04 14.71 15.82
N ALA A 237 -9.34 15.82 15.16
CA ALA A 237 -9.25 15.93 13.70
C ALA A 237 -7.82 15.63 13.18
N GLY A 238 -6.80 16.14 13.86
CA GLY A 238 -5.40 15.84 13.53
C GLY A 238 -5.06 14.35 13.71
N LEU A 239 -5.54 13.73 14.78
CA LEU A 239 -5.34 12.30 15.03
C LEU A 239 -6.04 11.43 13.98
N ILE A 240 -7.27 11.78 13.58
CA ILE A 240 -7.98 11.09 12.50
C ILE A 240 -7.19 11.21 11.19
N ALA A 241 -6.78 12.41 10.80
CA ALA A 241 -6.03 12.64 9.57
C ALA A 241 -4.71 11.85 9.52
N ALA A 242 -3.92 11.88 10.59
CA ALA A 242 -2.67 11.14 10.68
C ALA A 242 -2.88 9.62 10.59
N LYS A 243 -3.94 9.11 11.22
CA LYS A 243 -4.26 7.66 11.18
C LYS A 243 -4.85 7.22 9.84
N GLU A 244 -5.60 8.07 9.16
CA GLU A 244 -6.07 7.81 7.80
C GLU A 244 -4.92 7.79 6.79
N GLU A 245 -3.95 8.71 6.92
CA GLU A 245 -2.72 8.71 6.12
C GLU A 245 -1.90 7.44 6.36
N GLU A 246 -1.70 7.05 7.63
CA GLU A 246 -1.03 5.79 7.99
C GLU A 246 -1.71 4.59 7.31
N ILE A 247 -3.04 4.49 7.37
CA ILE A 247 -3.79 3.41 6.71
C ILE A 247 -3.61 3.43 5.19
N ALA A 248 -3.56 4.60 4.57
CA ALA A 248 -3.38 4.77 3.12
C ALA A 248 -1.95 4.40 2.67
N THR A 249 -0.93 4.68 3.48
CA THR A 249 0.44 4.25 3.16
C THR A 249 0.65 2.74 3.30
N LEU A 250 -0.22 2.08 4.07
CA LEU A 250 -0.21 0.64 4.28
C LEU A 250 -1.04 -0.14 3.24
N THR A 251 -1.68 0.51 2.26
CA THR A 251 -2.40 -0.15 1.14
C THR A 251 -1.52 -0.37 -0.08
#